data_AF-A0A3L6PZ99-F1
#
_entry.id   AF-A0A3L6PZ99-F1
#
_cell.length_a   1.000
_cell.length_b   1.000
_cell.length_c   1.000
_cell.angle_alpha   90.00
_cell.angle_beta   90.00
_cell.angle_gamma   90.00
#
_symmetry.space_group_name_H-M   'P 1'
#
loop_
_entity.id
_entity.type
_entity.pdbx_description
1 polymer ?
#
loop_
_entity_poly.entity_id
_entity_poly.type
_entity_poly.pdbx_seq_one_letter_code
_entity_poly.pdbx_strand_id
1 'polypeptide(L)' 'MDKDIESDEAIWALYELWCKAYNKERDHGEMARRFNRFKKSAESVYYWNKGCYKEEEQRYLGEFAYGIDDKR' A
#
# COMPACT_ATOMS: atom_id res chain seq x y z
N MET A 1 9.83 16.31 -5.46
CA MET A 1 9.95 14.99 -6.11
C MET A 1 8.80 14.18 -5.52
N ASP A 2 7.58 14.55 -5.92
CA ASP A 2 6.33 14.22 -5.20
C ASP A 2 5.24 13.66 -6.15
N LYS A 3 5.60 13.41 -7.41
CA LYS A 3 4.68 12.93 -8.45
C LYS A 3 4.65 11.40 -8.55
N ASP A 4 5.63 10.71 -7.96
CA ASP A 4 5.76 9.25 -8.08
C ASP A 4 4.79 8.46 -7.17
N ILE A 5 3.96 9.10 -6.36
CA ILE A 5 2.90 8.40 -5.59
C ILE A 5 1.49 8.64 -6.17
N GLU A 6 1.32 9.58 -7.11
CA GLU A 6 -0.02 9.88 -7.65
C GLU A 6 -0.43 9.00 -8.84
N SER A 7 0.51 8.31 -9.49
CA SER A 7 0.21 7.43 -10.62
C SER A 7 -0.11 6.00 -10.18
N ASP A 8 -1.17 5.42 -10.73
CA ASP A 8 -1.57 4.03 -10.48
C ASP A 8 -0.43 3.04 -10.74
N GLU A 9 0.42 3.31 -11.72
CA GLU A 9 1.60 2.49 -12.04
C GLU A 9 2.61 2.42 -10.89
N ALA A 10 2.83 3.54 -10.20
CA ALA A 10 3.78 3.57 -9.09
C ALA A 10 3.23 2.89 -7.83
N ILE A 11 1.92 3.05 -7.58
CA ILE A 11 1.22 2.31 -6.52
C ILE A 11 1.21 0.81 -6.84
N TRP A 12 1.12 0.43 -8.12
CA TRP A 12 1.20 -0.96 -8.55
C TRP A 12 2.59 -1.55 -8.27
N ALA A 13 3.66 -0.85 -8.65
CA ALA A 13 5.03 -1.25 -8.33
C ALA A 13 5.27 -1.38 -6.82
N LEU A 14 4.72 -0.44 -6.02
CA LEU A 14 4.74 -0.53 -4.56
C LEU A 14 4.00 -1.78 -4.06
N TYR A 15 2.88 -2.14 -4.68
CA TYR A 15 2.10 -3.32 -4.30
C TYR A 15 2.86 -4.62 -4.58
N GLU A 16 3.56 -4.72 -5.70
CA GLU A 16 4.42 -5.86 -6.01
C GLU A 16 5.60 -5.99 -5.03
N LEU A 17 6.25 -4.87 -4.69
CA LEU A 17 7.30 -4.84 -3.67
C LEU A 17 6.78 -5.24 -2.30
N TRP A 18 5.58 -4.78 -1.94
CA TRP A 18 4.91 -5.14 -0.70
C TRP A 18 4.58 -6.64 -0.66
N CYS A 19 4.09 -7.24 -1.76
CA CYS A 19 3.87 -8.69 -1.84
C CYS A 19 5.17 -9.48 -1.60
N LYS A 20 6.29 -9.04 -2.20
CA LYS A 20 7.61 -9.67 -1.98
C LYS A 20 8.07 -9.54 -0.54
N ALA A 21 7.94 -8.36 0.07
CA ALA A 21 8.37 -8.09 1.44
C ALA A 21 7.63 -8.95 2.48
N TYR A 22 6.35 -9.23 2.24
CA TYR A 22 5.51 -10.03 3.14
C TYR A 22 5.30 -11.48 2.67
N ASN A 23 6.08 -11.96 1.69
CA ASN A 23 5.96 -13.30 1.10
C ASN A 23 4.52 -13.68 0.73
N LYS A 24 3.76 -12.74 0.14
CA LYS A 24 2.41 -12.97 -0.35
C LYS A 24 2.48 -13.47 -1.79
N GLU A 25 2.36 -14.78 -1.99
CA GLU A 25 2.10 -15.35 -3.31
C GLU A 25 0.65 -15.06 -3.70
N ARG A 26 0.45 -14.24 -4.72
CA ARG A 26 -0.86 -13.87 -5.26
C ARG A 26 -0.78 -13.83 -6.78
N ASP A 27 -1.83 -14.30 -7.44
CA ASP A 27 -1.94 -14.11 -8.88
C ASP A 27 -2.27 -12.64 -9.20
N HIS A 28 -1.88 -12.21 -10.40
CA HIS A 28 -2.08 -10.82 -10.85
C HIS A 28 -3.56 -10.42 -10.89
N GLY A 29 -4.48 -11.37 -11.12
CA GLY A 29 -5.92 -11.14 -11.10
C GLY A 29 -6.45 -10.88 -9.69
N GLU A 30 -5.98 -11.61 -8.69
CA GLU A 30 -6.30 -11.32 -7.29
C GLU A 30 -5.70 -9.97 -6.85
N MET A 31 -4.46 -9.67 -7.24
CA MET A 31 -3.86 -8.37 -6.99
C MET A 31 -4.70 -7.24 -7.59
N ALA A 32 -5.17 -7.39 -8.83
CA ALA A 32 -6.01 -6.39 -9.49
C ALA A 32 -7.33 -6.13 -8.74
N ARG A 33 -7.98 -7.20 -8.22
CA ARG A 33 -9.22 -7.07 -7.42
C ARG A 33 -8.99 -6.30 -6.13
N ARG A 34 -7.83 -6.46 -5.50
CA ARG A 34 -7.48 -5.83 -4.21
C ARG A 34 -6.77 -4.48 -4.37
N PHE A 35 -6.35 -4.13 -5.58
CA PHE A 35 -5.54 -2.94 -5.87
C PHE A 35 -6.14 -1.66 -5.30
N ASN A 36 -7.43 -1.39 -5.56
CA ASN A 36 -8.10 -0.18 -5.06
C ASN A 36 -8.08 -0.07 -3.54
N ARG A 37 -8.07 -1.20 -2.82
CA ARG A 37 -8.02 -1.20 -1.35
C ARG A 37 -6.60 -0.96 -0.87
N PHE A 38 -5.61 -1.59 -1.50
CA PHE A 38 -4.20 -1.33 -1.23
C PHE A 38 -3.82 0.13 -1.51
N LYS A 39 -4.28 0.68 -2.65
CA LYS A 39 -4.09 2.07 -3.05
C LYS A 39 -4.56 3.05 -1.98
N LYS A 40 -5.78 2.88 -1.45
CA LYS A 40 -6.30 3.73 -0.36
C LYS A 40 -5.43 3.70 0.89
N SER A 41 -4.88 2.53 1.24
CA SER A 41 -3.96 2.40 2.37
C SER A 41 -2.63 3.10 2.11
N ALA A 42 -2.06 2.93 0.91
CA ALA A 42 -0.82 3.61 0.50
C ALA A 42 -0.99 5.13 0.50
N GLU A 43 -2.08 5.64 -0.06
CA GLU A 43 -2.43 7.06 -0.05
C GLU A 43 -2.60 7.57 1.38
N SER A 44 -3.32 6.84 2.24
CA SER A 44 -3.52 7.24 3.64
C SER A 44 -2.20 7.34 4.42
N VAL A 45 -1.29 6.39 4.23
CA VAL A 45 0.05 6.43 4.83
C VAL A 45 0.85 7.61 4.29
N TYR A 46 0.84 7.82 2.97
CA TYR A 46 1.56 8.93 2.34
C TYR A 46 1.08 10.30 2.84
N TYR A 47 -0.23 10.55 2.83
CA TYR A 47 -0.77 11.83 3.31
C TYR A 47 -0.52 12.06 4.79
N TRP A 48 -0.59 11.01 5.61
CA TRP A 48 -0.23 11.10 7.03
C TRP A 48 1.24 11.50 7.21
N ASN A 49 2.15 10.79 6.55
CA ASN A 49 3.58 11.03 6.68
C ASN A 49 3.98 12.39 6.08
N LYS A 50 3.32 12.84 5.01
CA LYS A 50 3.54 14.15 4.42
C LYS A 50 3.20 15.30 5.39
N GLY A 51 2.20 15.10 6.25
CA GLY A 51 1.81 16.07 7.28
C GLY A 51 2.52 15.89 8.62
N CYS A 52 3.30 14.82 8.78
CA CYS A 52 3.92 14.45 10.05
C CYS A 52 5.46 14.60 9.97
N TYR A 53 5.99 15.60 10.66
CA TYR A 53 7.42 15.91 10.65
C TYR A 53 8.24 15.10 11.66
N LYS A 54 7.58 14.31 12.51
CA LYS A 54 8.23 13.46 13.52
C LYS A 54 8.32 12.04 12.99
N GLU A 55 9.55 11.53 12.89
CA GLU A 55 9.80 10.19 12.37
C GLU A 55 9.10 9.11 13.21
N GLU A 56 9.03 9.28 14.52
CA GLU A 56 8.38 8.35 15.44
C GLU A 56 6.85 8.24 15.25
N GLU A 57 6.23 9.21 14.59
CA GLU A 57 4.79 9.25 14.30
C GLU A 57 4.47 8.86 12.84
N GLN A 58 5.51 8.53 12.05
CA GLN A 58 5.33 8.02 10.69
C GLN A 58 4.67 6.64 10.71
N ARG A 59 3.79 6.43 9.73
CA ARG A 59 3.10 5.17 9.51
C ARG A 59 3.76 4.39 8.38
N TYR A 60 3.58 3.07 8.42
CA TYR A 60 4.10 2.15 7.41
C TYR A 60 3.00 1.19 6.95
N LEU A 61 3.15 0.66 5.72
CA LEU A 61 2.25 -0.37 5.19
C LEU A 61 2.51 -1.70 5.90
N GLY A 62 1.64 -2.04 6.84
CA GLY A 62 1.66 -3.34 7.52
C GLY A 62 1.21 -4.51 6.64
N GLU A 63 1.30 -5.73 7.17
CA GLU A 63 0.96 -7.00 6.49
C GLU A 63 -0.50 -7.08 6.01
N PHE A 64 -1.38 -6.21 6.51
CA PHE A 64 -2.80 -6.14 6.13
C PHE A 64 -3.15 -4.85 5.37
N ALA A 65 -2.20 -4.27 4.63
CA ALA A 65 -2.42 -3.05 3.85
C ALA A 65 -3.54 -3.18 2.79
N TYR A 66 -3.82 -4.40 2.30
CA TYR A 66 -4.98 -4.66 1.44
C TYR A 66 -6.27 -4.96 2.23
N GLY A 67 -6.32 -4.69 3.55
CA GLY A 67 -7.41 -5.02 4.45
C GLY A 67 -7.37 -6.46 4.99
N ILE A 68 -7.85 -6.66 6.22
CA ILE A 68 -8.11 -7.99 6.77
C ILE A 68 -9.27 -8.57 5.97
N ASP A 69 -9.11 -9.77 5.39
CA ASP A 69 -10.26 -10.53 4.92
C ASP A 69 -11.11 -10.81 6.16
N ASP A 70 -12.25 -10.12 6.27
CA ASP A 70 -13.25 -10.36 7.30
C ASP A 70 -13.52 -11.87 7.26
N LYS A 71 -13.05 -12.59 8.29
CA LYS A 71 -13.24 -14.03 8.40
C LYS A 71 -14.74 -14.24 8.56
N ARG A 72 -15.41 -14.51 7.45
CA ARG A 72 -16.77 -15.03 7.42
C ARG A 72 -16.81 -16.44 8.02
#